data_AF-A0A9D7EK41-F1
#
_entry.id   AF-A0A9D7EK41-F1
#
_cell.length_a   1.000
_cell.length_b   1.000
_cell.length_c   1.000
_cell.angle_alpha   90.00
_cell.angle_beta   90.00
_cell.angle_gamma   90.00
#
_symmetry.space_group_name_H-M   'P 1'
#
loop_
_entity.id
_entity.type
_entity.pdbx_description
1 polymer ?
#
loop_
_entity_poly.entity_id
_entity_poly.type
_entity_poly.pdbx_seq_one_letter_code
_entity_poly.pdbx_strand_id
1 'polypeptide(L)'
;MAQEEHYYSIRRVVPVPLHPSESRLDTASFFVGPKVYLDLKEMGIGLERAVDFGYFAPFGRLIHRALFTIHKVTGNYGWAIILLTFIIQILVIPLTVKSFKHGQKMKAIQPQMKRLQELHKGDARRLNSEMLALYQRHGMKFMGMEGCVPMLIQLPVFWALFSTLRNTFELRHAPWLGWVQDLSAHDPFYVLPVLMGAGMFVQQK
;
A
#
# COMPACT_ATOMS: atom_id res chain seq x y z
N MET A 1 -19.59 5.78 28.76
CA MET A 1 -19.32 4.33 28.93
C MET A 1 -18.34 3.92 27.86
N ALA A 2 -17.13 3.44 28.09
CA ALA A 2 -16.26 3.33 29.26
C ALA A 2 -14.84 3.43 28.68
N GLN A 3 -13.96 4.18 29.35
CA GLN A 3 -12.60 4.44 28.89
C GLN A 3 -11.73 3.26 29.36
N GLU A 4 -11.42 2.32 28.46
CA GLU A 4 -10.53 1.20 28.77
C GLU A 4 -9.10 1.72 28.99
N GLU A 5 -8.67 1.74 30.25
CA GLU A 5 -7.28 2.00 30.62
C GLU A 5 -6.40 0.80 30.24
N HIS A 6 -5.77 0.88 29.06
CA HIS A 6 -4.78 -0.09 28.64
C HIS A 6 -3.46 0.11 29.40
N TYR A 7 -3.28 -0.62 30.50
CA TYR A 7 -2.00 -0.75 31.18
C TYR A 7 -1.07 -1.69 30.40
N TYR A 8 0.00 -1.16 29.81
CA TYR A 8 1.07 -1.95 29.21
C TYR A 8 2.29 -1.97 30.15
N SER A 9 2.62 -3.12 30.73
CA SER A 9 3.86 -3.30 31.50
C SER A 9 4.94 -3.97 30.63
N ILE A 10 6.00 -3.25 30.30
CA ILE A 10 7.20 -3.84 29.70
C ILE A 10 8.15 -4.24 30.83
N ARG A 11 8.18 -5.52 31.21
CA ARG A 11 9.19 -6.06 32.14
C ARG A 11 10.41 -6.50 31.35
N ARG A 12 11.50 -5.72 31.39
CA ARG A 12 12.83 -6.19 31.06
C ARG A 12 13.54 -6.52 32.38
N VAL A 13 13.44 -7.76 32.84
CA VAL A 13 14.20 -8.21 34.03
C VAL A 13 15.58 -8.64 33.55
N VAL A 14 16.53 -7.72 33.55
CA VAL A 14 17.95 -8.07 33.40
C VAL A 14 18.51 -8.23 34.81
N PRO A 15 18.80 -9.46 35.28
CA PRO A 15 19.42 -9.65 36.59
C PRO A 15 20.84 -9.08 36.55
N VAL A 16 21.07 -8.00 37.30
CA VAL A 16 22.40 -7.40 37.47
C VAL A 16 22.93 -7.82 38.84
N PRO A 17 24.07 -8.54 38.94
CA PRO A 17 24.64 -8.89 40.23
C PRO A 17 25.17 -7.64 40.92
N LEU A 18 24.74 -7.40 42.17
CA LEU A 18 25.20 -6.29 43.01
C LEU A 18 25.99 -6.85 44.21
N HIS A 19 27.12 -6.23 44.54
CA HIS A 19 27.91 -6.56 45.74
C HIS A 19 27.32 -5.81 46.96
N PRO A 20 27.44 -6.32 48.21
CA PRO A 20 26.75 -5.77 49.39
C PRO A 20 27.05 -4.32 49.77
N SER A 21 28.05 -3.70 49.14
CA SER A 21 28.49 -2.31 49.37
C SER A 21 28.34 -1.40 48.14
N GLU A 22 27.76 -1.89 47.04
CA GLU A 22 27.62 -1.14 45.79
C GLU A 22 26.17 -0.65 45.61
N SER A 23 25.98 0.66 45.48
CA SER A 23 24.70 1.25 45.10
C SER A 23 24.77 1.73 43.65
N ARG A 24 23.83 1.26 42.83
CA ARG A 24 23.73 1.63 41.41
C ARG A 24 22.40 2.32 41.16
N LEU A 25 22.45 3.52 40.59
CA LEU A 25 21.28 4.22 40.07
C LEU A 25 21.02 3.71 38.66
N ASP A 26 19.87 3.06 38.47
CA ASP A 26 19.44 2.58 37.16
C ASP A 26 18.40 3.55 36.61
N THR A 27 18.76 4.27 35.55
CA THR A 27 17.90 5.30 34.96
C THR A 27 17.11 4.70 33.81
N ALA A 28 15.80 4.56 33.99
CA ALA A 28 14.89 4.15 32.94
C ALA A 28 14.21 5.38 32.32
N SER A 29 14.42 5.60 31.02
CA SER A 29 13.75 6.65 30.27
C SER A 29 12.45 6.12 29.66
N PHE A 30 11.32 6.76 29.96
CA PHE A 30 10.02 6.44 29.37
C PHE A 30 9.58 7.54 28.41
N PHE A 31 9.09 7.16 27.23
CA PHE A 31 8.50 8.08 26.27
C PHE A 31 6.97 7.93 26.28
N VAL A 32 6.28 9.03 26.56
CA VAL A 32 4.82 9.13 26.50
C VAL A 32 4.48 10.28 25.57
N GLY A 33 4.02 9.96 24.36
CA GLY A 33 3.78 10.97 23.33
C GLY A 33 3.16 10.38 22.06
N PRO A 34 2.77 11.24 21.11
CA PRO A 34 2.20 10.81 19.85
C PRO A 34 3.21 10.00 19.03
N LYS A 35 2.71 9.01 18.28
CA LYS A 35 3.53 8.14 17.42
C LYS A 35 3.91 8.85 16.12
N VAL A 36 4.72 9.91 16.21
CA VAL A 36 5.20 10.66 15.04
C VAL A 36 6.53 10.06 14.58
N TYR A 37 6.55 9.45 13.39
CA TYR A 37 7.71 8.71 12.90
C TYR A 37 8.99 9.56 12.78
N LEU A 38 8.87 10.83 12.39
CA LEU A 38 10.03 11.72 12.23
C LEU A 38 10.64 12.11 13.58
N ASP A 39 9.82 12.54 14.54
CA ASP A 39 10.26 12.89 15.89
C ASP A 39 10.91 11.69 16.59
N LEU A 40 10.28 10.51 16.51
CA LEU A 40 10.81 9.27 17.10
C LEU A 40 12.13 8.84 16.46
N LYS A 41 12.33 9.12 15.17
CA LYS A 41 13.58 8.83 14.47
C LYS A 41 14.69 9.81 14.85
N GLU A 42 14.37 11.08 15.04
CA GLU A 42 15.33 12.09 15.50
C GLU A 42 15.85 11.80 16.91
N MET A 43 15.02 11.18 17.76
CA MET A 43 15.45 10.74 19.09
C MET A 43 16.53 9.63 19.06
N GLY A 44 16.69 8.89 17.94
CA GLY A 44 17.80 7.97 17.74
C GLY A 44 17.81 6.69 18.59
N ILE A 45 16.75 6.44 19.37
CA ILE A 45 16.67 5.34 20.35
C ILE A 45 16.01 4.07 19.76
N GLY A 46 15.73 4.03 18.46
CA GLY A 46 15.02 2.91 17.82
C GLY A 46 13.50 2.94 18.00
N LEU A 47 12.96 4.02 18.57
CA LEU A 47 11.53 4.21 18.83
C LEU A 47 10.70 4.33 17.54
N GLU A 48 11.33 4.64 16.41
CA GLU A 48 10.69 4.65 15.09
C GLU A 48 10.14 3.27 14.68
N ARG A 49 10.63 2.18 15.29
CA ARG A 49 10.10 0.82 15.10
C ARG A 49 8.76 0.59 15.78
N ALA A 50 8.35 1.45 16.73
CA ALA A 50 7.03 1.38 17.37
C ALA A 50 5.89 1.82 16.43
N VAL A 51 6.23 2.37 15.25
CA VAL A 51 5.30 2.64 14.15
C VAL A 51 5.30 1.43 13.22
N ASP A 52 4.35 0.52 13.44
CA ASP A 52 4.26 -0.72 12.67
C ASP A 52 3.65 -0.50 11.29
N PHE A 53 4.52 -0.31 10.29
CA PHE A 53 4.15 -0.25 8.88
C PHE A 53 3.82 -1.64 8.26
N GLY A 54 3.74 -2.68 9.07
CA GLY A 54 3.41 -4.06 8.67
C GLY A 54 4.50 -4.76 7.84
N TYR A 55 4.12 -5.81 7.10
CA TYR A 55 5.02 -6.63 6.28
C TYR A 55 5.81 -5.83 5.23
N PHE A 56 5.27 -4.69 4.78
CA PHE A 56 5.89 -3.80 3.79
C PHE A 56 6.55 -2.57 4.43
N ALA A 57 7.07 -2.70 5.65
CA ALA A 57 7.71 -1.61 6.40
C ALA A 57 8.73 -0.74 5.65
N PRO A 58 9.62 -1.24 4.75
CA PRO A 58 10.49 -0.36 3.98
C PRO A 58 9.72 0.55 3.00
N PHE A 59 8.67 0.05 2.36
CA PHE A 59 7.82 0.83 1.45
C PHE A 59 6.96 1.84 2.21
N GLY A 60 6.39 1.45 3.35
CA GLY A 60 5.65 2.36 4.23
C GLY A 60 6.50 3.56 4.67
N ARG A 61 7.75 3.31 5.11
CA ARG A 61 8.69 4.38 5.49
C ARG A 61 9.04 5.31 4.33
N LEU A 62 9.17 4.78 3.11
CA LEU A 62 9.44 5.59 1.92
C LEU A 62 8.26 6.49 1.57
N ILE A 63 7.05 5.91 1.53
CA ILE A 63 5.81 6.63 1.25
C ILE A 63 5.53 7.69 2.31
N HIS A 64 5.70 7.37 3.60
CA HIS A 64 5.52 8.33 4.68
C HIS A 64 6.45 9.54 4.54
N ARG A 65 7.73 9.31 4.22
CA ARG A 65 8.69 10.42 4.01
C ARG A 65 8.31 11.26 2.79
N ALA A 66 7.96 10.63 1.68
CA ALA A 66 7.52 11.33 0.48
C ALA A 66 6.28 12.18 0.76
N LEU A 67 5.28 11.60 1.43
CA LEU A 67 4.03 12.28 1.77
C LEU A 67 4.27 13.51 2.65
N PHE A 68 5.07 13.39 3.71
CA PHE A 68 5.37 14.53 4.59
C PHE A 68 6.15 15.63 3.85
N THR A 69 7.05 15.25 2.94
CA THR A 69 7.83 16.22 2.15
C THR A 69 6.93 17.00 1.19
N ILE A 70 5.98 16.32 0.54
CA ILE A 70 4.99 16.96 -0.33
C ILE A 70 4.04 17.82 0.51
N HIS A 71 3.62 17.32 1.68
CA HIS A 71 2.75 18.06 2.60
C HIS A 71 3.38 19.39 3.07
N LYS A 72 4.69 19.44 3.33
CA LYS A 72 5.39 20.69 3.67
C LYS A 72 5.24 21.77 2.59
N VAL A 73 5.07 21.37 1.33
CA VAL A 73 4.91 22.30 0.20
C VAL A 73 3.44 22.64 -0.02
N THR A 74 2.54 21.67 0.10
CA THR A 74 1.11 21.85 -0.24
C THR A 74 0.26 22.34 0.93
N GLY A 75 0.66 22.10 2.17
CA GLY A 75 -0.08 22.47 3.38
C GLY A 75 -1.39 21.70 3.61
N ASN A 76 -1.70 20.70 2.78
CA ASN A 76 -2.90 19.87 2.90
C ASN A 76 -2.60 18.42 2.49
N TYR A 77 -2.98 17.48 3.35
CA TYR A 77 -2.69 16.06 3.16
C TYR A 77 -3.41 15.44 1.96
N GLY A 78 -4.63 15.86 1.63
CA GLY A 78 -5.37 15.27 0.50
C GLY A 78 -4.71 15.60 -0.84
N TRP A 79 -4.26 16.85 -1.02
CA TRP A 79 -3.48 17.24 -2.19
C TRP A 79 -2.10 16.57 -2.22
N ALA A 80 -1.47 16.39 -1.06
CA ALA A 80 -0.21 15.65 -0.96
C ALA A 80 -0.35 14.18 -1.40
N ILE A 81 -1.46 13.53 -1.04
CA ILE A 81 -1.77 12.16 -1.49
C ILE A 81 -1.96 12.13 -3.00
N ILE A 82 -2.73 13.07 -3.58
CA ILE A 82 -2.93 13.14 -5.03
C ILE A 82 -1.59 13.30 -5.75
N LEU A 83 -0.76 14.24 -5.34
CA LEU A 83 0.57 14.45 -5.94
C LEU A 83 1.46 13.23 -5.81
N LEU A 84 1.45 12.57 -4.65
CA LEU A 84 2.17 11.32 -4.44
C LEU A 84 1.70 10.25 -5.44
N THR A 85 0.39 10.09 -5.63
CA THR A 85 -0.15 9.13 -6.60
C THR A 85 0.27 9.46 -8.04
N PHE A 86 0.33 10.74 -8.43
CA PHE A 86 0.84 11.16 -9.73
C PHE A 86 2.31 10.79 -9.93
N ILE A 87 3.16 11.02 -8.92
CA ILE A 87 4.58 10.66 -8.97
C ILE A 87 4.76 9.15 -9.16
N ILE A 88 4.02 8.35 -8.38
CA ILE A 88 4.07 6.89 -8.51
C ILE A 88 3.54 6.46 -9.87
N GLN A 89 2.44 7.04 -10.34
CA GLN A 89 1.87 6.76 -11.64
C GLN A 89 2.90 6.99 -12.75
N ILE A 90 3.62 8.12 -12.72
CA ILE A 90 4.68 8.45 -13.69
C ILE A 90 5.78 7.37 -13.72
N LEU A 91 6.21 6.89 -12.56
CA LEU A 91 7.21 5.81 -12.46
C LEU A 91 6.69 4.49 -13.06
N VAL A 92 5.39 4.23 -12.97
CA VAL A 92 4.75 3.00 -13.45
C VAL A 92 4.31 3.10 -14.92
N ILE A 93 4.22 4.30 -15.53
CA ILE A 93 3.89 4.50 -16.96
C ILE A 93 4.63 3.53 -17.91
N PRO A 94 5.98 3.41 -17.89
CA PRO A 94 6.67 2.54 -18.84
C PRO A 94 6.26 1.07 -18.71
N LEU A 95 5.84 0.66 -17.51
CA LEU A 95 5.33 -0.67 -17.25
C LEU A 95 3.88 -0.81 -17.72
N THR A 96 3.02 0.17 -17.41
CA THR A 96 1.63 0.22 -17.87
C THR A 96 1.52 0.18 -19.39
N VAL A 97 2.41 0.86 -20.11
CA VAL A 97 2.46 0.83 -21.58
C VAL A 97 2.78 -0.58 -22.09
N LYS A 98 3.70 -1.30 -21.45
CA LYS A 98 3.99 -2.70 -21.79
C LYS A 98 2.78 -3.60 -21.55
N SER A 99 2.11 -3.42 -20.41
CA SER A 99 0.87 -4.14 -20.07
C SER A 99 -0.26 -3.87 -21.07
N PHE A 100 -0.41 -2.63 -21.53
CA PHE A 100 -1.41 -2.27 -22.53
C PHE A 100 -1.15 -2.92 -23.88
N LYS A 101 0.12 -2.96 -24.33
CA LYS A 101 0.52 -3.67 -25.56
C LYS A 101 0.21 -5.17 -25.48
N HIS A 102 0.43 -5.80 -24.32
CA HIS A 102 0.07 -7.20 -24.09
C HIS A 102 -1.46 -7.40 -24.17
N GLY A 103 -2.23 -6.51 -23.53
CA GLY A 103 -3.70 -6.56 -23.54
C GLY A 103 -4.31 -6.47 -24.94
N GLN A 104 -3.74 -5.65 -25.83
CA GLN A 104 -4.20 -5.58 -27.23
C GLN A 104 -3.93 -6.87 -28.01
N LYS A 105 -2.77 -7.50 -27.83
CA LYS A 105 -2.46 -8.80 -28.45
C LYS A 105 -3.41 -9.90 -27.97
N MET A 106 -3.78 -9.87 -26.69
CA MET A 106 -4.80 -10.78 -26.14
C MET A 106 -6.16 -10.61 -26.80
N LYS A 107 -6.61 -9.36 -27.01
CA LYS A 107 -7.87 -9.07 -27.71
C LYS A 107 -7.87 -9.61 -29.14
N ALA A 108 -6.75 -9.50 -29.85
CA ALA A 108 -6.62 -10.00 -31.22
C ALA A 108 -6.75 -11.54 -31.34
N ILE A 109 -6.36 -12.28 -30.29
CA ILE A 109 -6.32 -13.76 -30.30
C ILE A 109 -7.55 -14.38 -29.64
N GLN A 110 -8.37 -13.56 -28.96
CA GLN A 110 -9.67 -13.94 -28.41
C GLN A 110 -10.58 -14.74 -29.36
N PRO A 111 -10.74 -14.42 -30.66
CA PRO A 111 -11.55 -15.24 -31.57
C PRO A 111 -10.97 -16.63 -31.81
N GLN A 112 -9.64 -16.74 -31.91
CA GLN A 112 -8.96 -18.04 -32.09
C GLN A 112 -9.07 -18.90 -30.81
N MET A 113 -8.98 -18.28 -29.64
CA MET A 113 -9.22 -18.96 -28.36
C MET A 113 -10.65 -19.51 -28.26
N LYS A 114 -11.66 -18.74 -28.67
CA LYS A 114 -13.06 -19.20 -28.70
C LYS A 114 -13.24 -20.41 -29.62
N ARG A 115 -12.67 -20.36 -30.82
CA ARG A 115 -12.71 -21.49 -31.77
C ARG A 115 -12.04 -22.75 -31.19
N LEU A 116 -10.91 -22.59 -30.51
CA LEU A 116 -10.19 -23.70 -29.88
C LEU A 116 -10.98 -24.32 -28.71
N GLN A 117 -11.64 -23.47 -27.92
CA GLN A 117 -12.56 -23.88 -26.86
C GLN A 117 -13.76 -24.66 -27.42
N GLU A 118 -14.30 -24.25 -28.57
CA GLU A 118 -15.38 -24.96 -29.26
C GLU A 118 -14.95 -26.32 -29.81
N LEU A 119 -13.75 -26.42 -30.38
CA LEU A 119 -13.20 -27.66 -30.93
C LEU A 119 -12.90 -28.72 -29.86
N HIS A 120 -12.52 -28.30 -28.64
CA HIS A 120 -12.10 -29.19 -27.55
C HIS A 120 -13.06 -29.18 -26.35
N LYS A 121 -14.37 -28.93 -26.58
CA LYS A 121 -15.41 -29.03 -25.55
C LYS A 121 -15.51 -30.47 -25.05
N GLY A 122 -14.79 -30.78 -23.97
CA GLY A 122 -14.79 -32.10 -23.33
C GLY A 122 -13.41 -32.63 -22.95
N ASP A 123 -12.33 -32.04 -23.48
CA ASP A 123 -10.96 -32.52 -23.26
C ASP A 123 -10.07 -31.40 -22.71
N ALA A 124 -10.26 -31.09 -21.42
CA ALA A 124 -9.61 -29.96 -20.75
C ALA A 124 -8.08 -30.02 -20.81
N ARG A 125 -7.51 -31.23 -20.86
CA ARG A 125 -6.06 -31.43 -20.94
C ARG A 125 -5.52 -31.02 -22.30
N ARG A 126 -6.17 -31.44 -23.39
CA ARG A 126 -5.81 -31.02 -24.75
C ARG A 126 -6.06 -29.54 -25.00
N LEU A 127 -7.15 -29.01 -24.46
CA LEU A 127 -7.45 -27.58 -24.54
C LEU A 127 -6.31 -26.73 -23.92
N ASN A 128 -5.83 -27.09 -22.73
CA ASN A 128 -4.73 -26.37 -22.08
C ASN A 128 -3.42 -26.42 -22.87
N SER A 129 -3.07 -27.57 -23.48
CA SER A 129 -1.86 -27.69 -24.29
C SER A 129 -1.94 -26.93 -25.60
N GLU A 130 -3.07 -26.98 -26.29
CA GLU A 130 -3.28 -26.25 -27.55
C GLU A 130 -3.38 -24.75 -27.32
N MET A 131 -3.99 -24.32 -26.21
CA MET A 131 -3.95 -22.92 -25.79
C MET A 131 -2.50 -22.49 -25.60
N LEU A 132 -1.68 -23.23 -24.85
CA LEU A 132 -0.25 -22.94 -24.65
C LEU A 132 0.51 -22.82 -25.97
N ALA A 133 0.29 -23.74 -26.90
CA ALA A 133 0.89 -23.68 -28.23
C ALA A 133 0.45 -22.41 -29.01
N LEU A 134 -0.82 -22.02 -28.91
CA LEU A 134 -1.36 -20.82 -29.55
C LEU A 134 -0.70 -19.53 -29.04
N TYR A 135 -0.52 -19.39 -27.72
CA TYR A 135 0.17 -18.23 -27.14
C TYR A 135 1.65 -18.17 -27.58
N GLN A 136 2.34 -19.32 -27.59
CA GLN A 136 3.73 -19.40 -28.01
C GLN A 136 3.90 -19.03 -29.50
N ARG A 137 3.01 -19.49 -30.38
CA ARG A 137 3.01 -19.15 -31.82
C ARG A 137 2.89 -17.65 -32.07
N HIS A 138 2.15 -16.94 -31.22
CA HIS A 138 1.98 -15.49 -31.32
C HIS A 138 3.04 -14.70 -30.52
N GLY A 139 4.10 -15.38 -30.05
CA GLY A 139 5.20 -14.76 -29.32
C GLY A 139 4.76 -14.15 -27.98
N MET A 140 3.68 -14.67 -27.39
CA MET A 140 3.16 -14.21 -26.12
C MET A 140 3.72 -15.08 -25.01
N LYS A 141 4.36 -14.46 -24.02
CA LYS A 141 4.83 -15.18 -22.84
C LYS A 141 3.60 -15.64 -22.05
N PHE A 142 3.46 -16.96 -21.89
CA PHE A 142 2.31 -17.58 -21.20
C PHE A 142 2.28 -17.31 -19.69
N MET A 143 3.38 -16.82 -19.11
CA MET A 143 3.34 -16.22 -17.77
C MET A 143 2.53 -14.92 -17.84
N GLY A 144 1.22 -15.07 -17.61
CA GLY A 144 0.17 -14.05 -17.63
C GLY A 144 0.31 -12.98 -16.55
N MET A 145 1.52 -12.50 -16.31
CA MET A 145 1.79 -11.38 -15.44
C MET A 145 1.74 -10.06 -16.21
N GLU A 146 2.05 -10.01 -17.50
CA GLU A 146 2.10 -8.73 -18.23
C GLU A 146 0.76 -7.95 -18.20
N GLY A 147 -0.39 -8.64 -18.18
CA GLY A 147 -1.71 -8.00 -18.07
C GLY A 147 -2.10 -7.55 -16.66
N CYS A 148 -1.66 -8.24 -15.61
CA CYS A 148 -2.00 -7.92 -14.20
C CYS A 148 -0.86 -7.23 -13.43
N VAL A 149 0.31 -7.08 -14.05
CA VAL A 149 1.51 -6.42 -13.50
C VAL A 149 1.20 -5.04 -12.90
N PRO A 150 0.38 -4.17 -13.52
CA PRO A 150 0.04 -2.88 -12.91
C PRO A 150 -0.71 -3.06 -11.59
N MET A 151 -1.64 -4.03 -11.51
CA MET A 151 -2.36 -4.34 -10.27
C MET A 151 -1.44 -4.93 -9.21
N LEU A 152 -0.50 -5.80 -9.59
CA LEU A 152 0.46 -6.39 -8.66
C LEU A 152 1.40 -5.37 -8.04
N ILE A 153 1.83 -4.35 -8.78
CA ILE A 153 2.63 -3.24 -8.21
C ILE A 153 1.75 -2.29 -7.39
N GLN A 154 0.50 -2.10 -7.79
CA GLN A 154 -0.42 -1.24 -7.06
C GLN A 154 -0.72 -1.79 -5.66
N LEU A 155 -0.80 -3.12 -5.48
CA LEU A 155 -1.11 -3.75 -4.19
C LEU A 155 -0.13 -3.35 -3.06
N PRO A 156 1.20 -3.50 -3.20
CA PRO A 156 2.17 -3.02 -2.21
C PRO A 156 2.09 -1.52 -1.94
N VAL A 157 1.89 -0.71 -2.99
CA VAL A 157 1.77 0.74 -2.87
C VAL A 157 0.53 1.12 -2.07
N PHE A 158 -0.62 0.52 -2.40
CA PHE A 158 -1.87 0.72 -1.68
C PHE A 158 -1.75 0.30 -0.22
N TRP A 159 -1.16 -0.87 0.05
CA TRP A 159 -0.96 -1.34 1.42
C TRP A 159 -0.08 -0.39 2.23
N ALA A 160 1.01 0.10 1.63
CA ALA A 160 1.92 1.03 2.28
C ALA A 160 1.27 2.40 2.53
N LEU A 161 0.46 2.90 1.58
CA LEU A 161 -0.32 4.12 1.77
C LEU A 161 -1.40 3.94 2.86
N PHE A 162 -2.16 2.85 2.82
CA PHE A 162 -3.20 2.55 3.81
C PHE A 162 -2.63 2.38 5.23
N SER A 163 -1.50 1.68 5.36
CA SER A 163 -0.80 1.57 6.63
C SER A 163 -0.29 2.92 7.14
N THR A 164 0.22 3.77 6.25
CA THR A 164 0.64 5.14 6.60
C THR A 164 -0.55 5.98 7.08
N LEU A 165 -1.67 5.98 6.35
CA LEU A 165 -2.89 6.72 6.70
C LEU A 165 -3.47 6.31 8.07
N ARG A 166 -3.35 5.04 8.45
CA ARG A 166 -3.84 4.54 9.74
C ARG A 166 -2.89 4.78 10.91
N ASN A 167 -1.58 4.78 10.66
CA ASN A 167 -0.57 4.84 11.71
C ASN A 167 -0.06 6.26 11.98
N THR A 168 -0.17 7.17 11.02
CA THR A 168 0.31 8.54 11.19
C THR A 168 -0.72 9.38 11.94
N PHE A 169 -0.34 9.81 13.14
CA PHE A 169 -1.17 10.66 14.00
C PHE A 169 -1.55 12.00 13.33
N GLU A 170 -0.67 12.55 12.49
CA GLU A 170 -0.86 13.85 11.82
C GLU A 170 -1.99 13.85 10.77
N LEU A 171 -2.38 12.67 10.27
CA LEU A 171 -3.49 12.55 9.31
C LEU A 171 -4.85 12.36 9.99
N ARG A 172 -4.88 12.12 11.31
CA ARG A 172 -6.15 12.14 12.05
C ARG A 172 -6.68 13.57 12.06
N HIS A 173 -7.94 13.71 11.66
CA HIS A 173 -8.66 14.98 11.61
C HIS A 173 -8.07 15.99 10.61
N ALA A 174 -7.33 15.50 9.60
CA ALA A 174 -6.86 16.34 8.52
C ALA A 174 -8.01 16.63 7.54
N PRO A 175 -8.47 17.89 7.40
CA PRO A 175 -9.52 18.24 6.47
C PRO A 175 -8.98 18.30 5.03
N TRP A 176 -9.79 17.87 4.06
CA TRP A 176 -9.42 17.94 2.64
C TRP A 176 -10.44 18.71 1.80
N LEU A 177 -11.62 18.13 1.60
CA LEU A 177 -12.75 18.72 0.88
C LEU A 177 -13.83 19.09 1.90
N GLY A 178 -14.71 20.05 1.60
CA GLY A 178 -15.64 20.63 2.60
C GLY A 178 -16.42 19.62 3.46
N TRP A 179 -16.73 18.43 2.93
CA TRP A 179 -17.38 17.32 3.66
C TRP A 179 -16.42 16.27 4.23
N VAL A 180 -15.17 16.22 3.76
CA VAL A 180 -14.11 15.31 4.25
C VAL A 180 -13.31 16.02 5.34
N GLN A 181 -13.72 15.81 6.58
CA GLN A 181 -13.05 16.39 7.76
C GLN A 181 -11.99 15.46 8.39
N ASP A 182 -11.96 14.18 8.00
CA ASP A 182 -10.94 13.24 8.45
C ASP A 182 -10.54 12.30 7.30
N LEU A 183 -9.29 12.44 6.82
CA LEU A 183 -8.70 11.59 5.78
C LEU A 183 -8.39 10.16 6.24
N SER A 184 -8.35 9.90 7.55
CA SER A 184 -8.10 8.57 8.12
C SER A 184 -9.38 7.74 8.30
N ALA A 185 -10.55 8.40 8.29
CA ALA A 185 -11.86 7.78 8.42
C ALA A 185 -12.48 7.45 7.05
N HIS A 186 -13.57 6.68 7.06
CA HIS A 186 -14.37 6.46 5.86
C HIS A 186 -15.11 7.73 5.47
N ASP A 187 -15.38 7.92 4.18
CA ASP A 187 -16.19 9.04 3.68
C ASP A 187 -17.65 8.90 4.19
N PRO A 188 -18.15 9.83 5.03
CA PRO A 188 -19.50 9.75 5.59
C PRO A 188 -20.60 9.76 4.53
N PHE A 189 -20.35 10.39 3.38
CA PHE A 189 -21.34 10.55 2.30
C PHE A 189 -21.12 9.61 1.12
N TYR A 190 -20.08 8.75 1.18
CA TYR A 190 -19.70 7.82 0.11
C TYR A 190 -19.58 8.45 -1.30
N VAL A 191 -19.32 9.76 -1.38
CA VAL A 191 -19.17 10.49 -2.65
C VAL A 191 -17.91 10.02 -3.37
N LEU A 192 -16.80 9.83 -2.64
CA LEU A 192 -15.52 9.41 -3.22
C LEU A 192 -15.59 7.99 -3.83
N PRO A 193 -16.17 6.96 -3.17
CA PRO A 193 -16.39 5.65 -3.78
C PRO A 193 -17.27 5.70 -5.04
N VAL A 194 -18.36 6.47 -5.01
CA VAL A 194 -19.27 6.60 -6.18
C VAL A 194 -18.55 7.25 -7.35
N LEU A 195 -17.78 8.31 -7.10
CA LEU A 195 -16.97 8.98 -8.11
C LEU A 195 -15.91 8.04 -8.70
N MET A 196 -15.23 7.26 -7.86
CA MET A 196 -14.29 6.23 -8.32
C MET A 196 -14.98 5.20 -9.21
N GLY A 197 -16.15 4.70 -8.81
CA GLY A 197 -16.94 3.74 -9.60
C GLY A 197 -17.39 4.31 -10.95
N ALA A 198 -17.85 5.56 -10.97
CA ALA A 198 -18.20 6.26 -12.20
C ALA A 198 -16.97 6.43 -13.12
N GLY A 199 -15.80 6.76 -12.55
CA GLY A 199 -14.54 6.85 -13.29
C GLY A 199 -14.14 5.52 -13.93
N MET A 200 -14.28 4.41 -13.19
CA MET A 200 -14.03 3.08 -13.74
C MET A 200 -14.98 2.73 -14.89
N PHE A 201 -16.26 3.10 -14.79
CA PHE A 201 -17.22 2.88 -15.87
C PHE A 201 -16.83 3.63 -17.15
N VAL A 202 -16.39 4.88 -17.02
CA VAL A 202 -15.88 5.68 -18.14
C VAL A 202 -14.60 5.07 -18.72
N GLN A 203 -13.70 4.55 -17.88
CA GLN A 203 -12.44 3.95 -18.32
C GLN A 203 -12.62 2.60 -19.04
N GLN A 204 -13.68 1.86 -18.72
CA GLN A 204 -13.96 0.56 -19.33
C GLN A 204 -14.68 0.66 -20.68
N LYS A 205 -15.33 1.79 -20.95
CA LYS A 205 -16.03 2.06 -22.20
C LYS A 205 -15.07 2.48 -23.30
#